data_AF-A0A7H4PGQ9-F1
#
_entry.id   AF-A0A7H4PGQ9-F1
#
_cell.length_a   1.000
_cell.length_b   1.000
_cell.length_c   1.000
_cell.angle_alpha   90.00
_cell.angle_beta   90.00
_cell.angle_gamma   90.00
#
_symmetry.space_group_name_H-M   'P 1'
#
loop_
_entity.id
_entity.type
_entity.pdbx_description
1 polymer ?
#
loop_
_entity_poly.entity_id
_entity_poly.type
_entity_poly.pdbx_seq_one_letter_code
_entity_poly.pdbx_strand_id
1 'polypeptide(L)'
;MAKLHDYYKDEVVKKLMTEFNYNSVMQVPRVEKITLNMGVGEAIADKKLLDNAAADLTAISGQKPLITKSTQISCRLQNPSGLSDRL
;
A
#
# COMPACT_ATOMS: atom_id res chain seq x y z
N MET A 1 -20.20 -10.04 -2.33
CA MET A 1 -18.97 -9.64 -1.61
C MET A 1 -17.74 -10.12 -2.37
N ALA A 2 -16.56 -9.56 -2.09
CA ALA A 2 -15.30 -10.07 -2.63
C ALA A 2 -14.97 -11.45 -2.02
N LYS A 3 -14.64 -12.46 -2.84
CA LYS A 3 -14.40 -13.85 -2.41
C LYS A 3 -13.40 -13.97 -1.24
N LEU A 4 -12.35 -13.15 -1.24
CA LEU A 4 -11.32 -13.13 -0.19
C LEU A 4 -11.85 -12.63 1.16
N HIS A 5 -12.77 -11.67 1.14
CA HIS A 5 -13.35 -11.12 2.36
C HIS A 5 -14.24 -12.15 3.06
N ASP A 6 -14.98 -12.94 2.30
CA ASP A 6 -15.86 -13.97 2.85
C ASP A 6 -15.04 -15.14 3.41
N TYR A 7 -14.02 -15.59 2.67
CA TYR A 7 -13.05 -16.58 3.17
C TYR A 7 -12.35 -16.14 4.47
N TYR A 8 -11.96 -14.87 4.56
CA TYR A 8 -11.33 -14.32 5.76
C TYR A 8 -12.27 -14.40 6.97
N LYS A 9 -13.54 -14.02 6.81
CA LYS A 9 -14.54 -14.04 7.90
C LYS A 9 -14.91 -15.45 8.34
N ASP A 10 -15.10 -16.35 7.38
CA ASP A 10 -15.72 -17.64 7.65
C ASP A 10 -14.73 -18.68 8.16
N GLU A 11 -13.50 -18.65 7.66
CA GLU A 11 -12.48 -19.66 7.96
C GLU A 11 -11.30 -19.10 8.76
N VAL A 12 -10.71 -17.99 8.31
CA VAL A 12 -9.43 -17.50 8.86
C VAL A 12 -9.62 -16.96 10.29
N VAL A 13 -10.68 -16.20 10.54
CA VAL A 13 -10.98 -15.66 11.87
C VAL A 13 -11.16 -16.78 12.91
N LYS A 14 -11.87 -17.87 12.54
CA LYS A 14 -12.11 -18.99 13.45
C LYS A 14 -10.81 -19.74 13.78
N LYS A 15 -9.97 -20.00 12.77
CA LYS A 15 -8.65 -20.64 12.94
C LYS A 15 -7.76 -19.82 13.88
N LEU A 16 -7.67 -18.50 13.66
CA LEU A 16 -6.86 -17.60 14.49
C LEU A 16 -7.37 -17.47 15.93
N MET A 17 -8.69 -17.51 16.16
CA MET A 17 -9.24 -17.52 17.52
C MET A 17 -8.86 -18.78 18.30
N THR A 18 -8.87 -19.95 17.63
CA THR A 18 -8.52 -21.22 18.27
C THR A 18 -7.03 -21.33 18.55
N GLU A 19 -6.18 -20.88 17.63
CA GLU A 19 -4.71 -20.97 17.78
C GLU A 19 -4.15 -19.99 18.81
N PHE A 20 -4.67 -18.75 18.85
CA PHE A 20 -4.12 -17.68 19.68
C PHE A 20 -5.02 -17.32 20.88
N ASN A 21 -6.14 -18.01 21.04
CA ASN A 21 -7.05 -17.93 22.19
C ASN A 21 -7.48 -16.49 22.56
N TYR A 22 -7.82 -15.69 21.54
CA TYR A 22 -8.27 -14.31 21.71
C TYR A 22 -9.60 -14.22 22.46
N ASN A 23 -9.71 -13.28 23.41
CA ASN A 23 -10.91 -13.07 24.21
C ASN A 23 -12.03 -12.34 23.45
N SER A 24 -11.71 -11.67 22.34
CA SER A 24 -12.67 -10.87 21.58
C SER A 24 -12.44 -10.96 20.08
N VAL A 25 -13.55 -11.01 19.32
CA VAL A 25 -13.58 -11.03 17.86
C VAL A 25 -12.88 -9.83 17.22
N MET A 26 -12.86 -8.70 17.93
CA MET A 26 -12.22 -7.48 17.46
C MET A 26 -10.68 -7.50 17.59
N GLN A 27 -10.11 -8.44 18.34
CA GLN A 27 -8.66 -8.58 18.49
C GLN A 27 -8.00 -9.30 17.31
N VAL A 28 -8.78 -9.97 16.46
CA VAL A 28 -8.25 -10.72 15.33
C VAL A 28 -7.63 -9.75 14.31
N PRO A 29 -6.36 -9.97 13.90
CA PRO A 29 -5.64 -9.06 13.01
C PRO A 29 -6.27 -9.00 11.61
N ARG A 30 -6.37 -7.78 11.07
CA ARG A 30 -6.97 -7.48 9.75
C ARG A 30 -5.91 -6.92 8.80
N VAL A 31 -6.10 -7.15 7.51
CA VAL A 31 -5.27 -6.53 6.47
C VAL A 31 -5.76 -5.10 6.25
N GLU A 32 -4.93 -4.10 6.61
CA GLU A 32 -5.30 -2.69 6.52
C GLU A 32 -5.08 -2.10 5.11
N LYS A 33 -3.90 -2.35 4.52
CA LYS A 33 -3.57 -1.88 3.16
C LYS A 33 -2.57 -2.81 2.46
N ILE A 34 -2.70 -2.92 1.14
CA ILE A 34 -1.73 -3.57 0.26
C ILE A 34 -1.13 -2.48 -0.63
N THR A 35 0.17 -2.24 -0.51
CA THR A 35 0.89 -1.23 -1.32
C THR A 35 1.70 -1.92 -2.40
N LEU A 36 1.47 -1.55 -3.66
CA LEU A 36 2.27 -1.99 -4.79
C LEU A 36 3.34 -0.93 -5.08
N ASN A 37 4.61 -1.34 -5.11
CA ASN A 37 5.73 -0.47 -5.43
C ASN A 37 6.48 -1.07 -6.64
N MET A 38 6.72 -0.25 -7.65
CA MET A 38 7.53 -0.61 -8.81
C MET A 38 8.74 0.30 -8.84
N GLY A 39 9.93 -0.29 -8.72
CA GLY A 39 11.19 0.45 -8.86
C GLY A 39 11.52 0.65 -10.33
N VAL A 40 11.43 1.89 -10.82
CA VAL A 40 11.78 2.24 -12.21
C VAL A 40 13.00 3.17 -12.20
N GLY A 41 14.18 2.61 -11.95
CA GLY A 41 15.43 3.37 -11.76
C GLY A 41 15.96 4.03 -13.04
N GLU A 42 15.69 3.44 -14.20
CA GLU A 42 16.18 3.93 -15.50
C GLU A 42 15.28 5.01 -16.12
N ALA A 43 14.03 5.11 -15.66
CA ALA A 43 13.04 5.98 -16.27
C ALA A 43 13.13 7.46 -15.82
N ILE A 44 14.14 7.82 -15.03
CA ILE A 44 14.50 9.23 -14.79
C ILE A 44 14.99 9.88 -16.11
N ALA A 45 15.68 9.11 -16.96
CA ALA A 45 16.20 9.60 -18.24
C ALA A 45 15.10 9.67 -19.32
N ASP A 46 14.20 8.69 -19.36
CA ASP A 46 13.17 8.55 -20.40
C ASP A 46 11.75 8.63 -19.85
N LYS A 47 11.11 9.79 -20.07
CA LYS A 47 9.72 10.06 -19.65
C LYS A 47 8.71 9.04 -20.18
N LYS A 48 8.95 8.49 -21.38
CA LYS A 48 8.08 7.49 -22.02
C LYS A 48 8.01 6.18 -21.22
N LEU A 49 9.11 5.79 -20.57
CA LEU A 49 9.14 4.55 -19.77
C LEU A 49 8.36 4.72 -18.46
N LEU A 50 8.37 5.91 -17.87
CA LEU A 50 7.52 6.20 -16.70
C LEU A 50 6.04 6.12 -17.05
N ASP A 51 5.64 6.68 -18.19
CA ASP A 51 4.24 6.68 -18.63
C ASP A 51 3.75 5.24 -18.91
N ASN A 52 4.60 4.41 -19.52
CA ASN A 52 4.32 2.99 -19.74
C ASN A 52 4.20 2.21 -18.42
N ALA A 53 5.15 2.37 -17.50
CA ALA A 53 5.10 1.72 -16.19
C ALA A 53 3.87 2.14 -15.37
N ALA A 54 3.45 3.41 -15.48
CA ALA A 54 2.23 3.89 -14.86
C ALA A 54 0.98 3.27 -15.50
N ALA A 55 0.96 3.08 -16.83
CA ALA A 55 -0.13 2.40 -17.52
C ALA A 55 -0.25 0.93 -17.10
N ASP A 56 0.87 0.21 -17.01
CA ASP A 56 0.89 -1.18 -16.57
C ASP A 56 0.41 -1.35 -15.12
N LEU A 57 0.88 -0.47 -14.22
CA LEU A 57 0.39 -0.45 -12.84
C LEU A 57 -1.10 -0.12 -12.76
N THR A 58 -1.59 0.77 -13.62
CA THR A 58 -3.01 1.10 -13.69
C THR A 58 -3.83 -0.11 -14.16
N ALA A 59 -3.34 -0.85 -15.17
CA ALA A 59 -4.00 -2.05 -15.66
C ALA A 59 -4.05 -3.17 -14.61
N ILE A 60 -2.97 -3.34 -13.83
CA ILE A 60 -2.88 -4.38 -12.78
C ILE A 60 -3.72 -4.01 -11.56
N SER A 61 -3.58 -2.78 -11.06
CA SER A 61 -4.21 -2.35 -9.79
C SER A 61 -5.63 -1.79 -9.96
N GLY A 62 -6.02 -1.43 -11.19
CA GLY A 62 -7.26 -0.72 -11.49
C GLY A 62 -7.31 0.69 -10.89
N GLN A 63 -6.20 1.18 -10.33
CA GLN A 63 -6.09 2.48 -9.67
C GLN A 63 -4.97 3.28 -10.30
N LYS A 64 -5.12 4.61 -10.34
CA LYS A 64 -4.08 5.49 -10.84
C LYS A 64 -2.92 5.53 -9.83
N PRO A 65 -1.71 5.09 -10.19
CA PRO A 65 -0.58 5.09 -9.28
C PRO A 65 -0.12 6.52 -8.99
N LEU A 66 0.34 6.75 -7.75
CA LEU A 66 0.99 7.99 -7.35
C LEU A 66 2.47 7.93 -7.74
N ILE A 67 2.93 8.87 -8.55
CA ILE A 67 4.34 8.98 -8.92
C ILE A 67 5.09 9.57 -7.73
N THR A 68 5.86 8.73 -7.04
CA THR A 68 6.70 9.13 -5.91
C THR A 68 7.96 9.81 -6.43
N LYS A 69 8.20 11.05 -5.98
CA LYS A 69 9.48 11.74 -6.19
C LYS A 69 10.43 11.34 -5.07
N SER A 70 11.73 11.26 -5.37
CA SER A 70 12.74 10.96 -4.36
C SER A 70 12.74 12.03 -3.27
N THR A 71 12.71 11.59 -2.03
CA THR A 71 12.79 12.46 -0.85
C THR A 71 14.12 12.20 -0.16
N GLN A 72 14.87 13.28 0.11
CA GLN A 72 15.88 13.44 1.18
C GLN A 72 17.39 13.43 0.87
N ILE A 73 17.89 13.14 -0.34
CA ILE A 73 19.27 13.61 -0.70
C ILE A 73 19.23 14.85 -1.61
N SER A 74 18.19 15.05 -2.43
CA SER A 74 18.00 16.29 -3.20
C SER A 74 17.00 17.28 -2.57
N CYS A 75 16.14 16.85 -1.65
CA CYS A 75 15.00 17.67 -1.16
C CYS A 75 15.11 18.19 0.27
N ARG A 76 16.23 18.03 0.99
CA ARG A 76 16.38 18.61 2.35
C ARG A 76 16.45 20.15 2.36
N LEU A 77 16.51 20.80 1.19
CA LEU A 77 16.48 22.26 1.02
C LEU A 77 15.08 22.86 0.81
N GLN A 78 14.02 22.04 0.74
CA GLN A 78 12.63 22.54 0.68
C GLN A 78 11.80 21.92 1.82
N ASN A 79 11.83 22.59 2.96
CA ASN A 79 10.82 22.60 4.05
C ASN A 79 10.90 21.52 5.15
N PRO A 80 11.47 21.86 6.33
CA PRO A 80 11.35 21.07 7.56
C PRO A 80 10.06 21.34 8.38
N SER A 81 9.00 21.94 7.82
CA SER A 81 7.87 22.50 8.58
C SER A 81 6.54 21.73 8.49
N GLY A 82 6.57 20.39 8.58
CA GLY A 82 5.38 19.54 8.43
C GLY A 82 5.14 18.58 9.59
N LEU A 83 5.43 19.02 10.82
CA LEU A 83 5.12 18.32 12.08
C LEU A 83 4.11 19.16 12.88
N SER A 84 2.96 19.41 12.29
CA SER A 84 1.76 19.87 12.99
C SER A 84 0.57 19.59 12.09
N ASP A 85 -0.20 18.55 12.42
CA ASP A 85 -1.63 18.35 12.11
C ASP A 85 -1.93 16.85 12.03
N ARG A 86 -1.86 16.24 13.22
CA ARG A 86 -2.69 15.10 13.61
C ARG A 86 -3.01 15.27 15.10
N LEU A 87 -3.95 16.17 15.37
CA LEU A 87 -4.93 15.93 16.42
C LEU A 87 -6.01 15.02 15.83
#